data_AF-A0A6L5HD00-F1
#
_entry.id   AF-A0A6L5HD00-F1
#
_cell.length_a   1.000
_cell.length_b   1.000
_cell.length_c   1.000
_cell.angle_alpha   90.00
_cell.angle_beta   90.00
_cell.angle_gamma   90.00
#
_symmetry.space_group_name_H-M   'P 1'
#
loop_
_entity.id
_entity.type
_entity.pdbx_description
1 polymer ?
#
loop_
_entity_poly.entity_id
_entity_poly.type
_entity_poly.pdbx_seq_one_letter_code
_entity_poly.pdbx_strand_id
1 'polypeptide(L)'
;MPTVLYTYDPLDRLIQTAGIRRFYNKSRMVTEIEGAVQRSVLQVGDHVLAEGGAGGSKLLATDLQRSVLHTVNPDKTQPMAYNVYGHRPAKSGVASVLGFNGERADPVTGHYLLGNGYRAFNPVLMRFNSPDSWSPFGKGGINAYGYCGGDSVNRRDDSGHAVFFLSGKGAVESLGFFSKLLSKRNSKTAAKYAARSGATVNKETVEFFRISELEPGIFAAYDRRATGELRLTLHGHGNVGYMVNDAGQGLTASYLARLVKKKGYTEHTTSRIWSCYSGAGHAGSLAQAYADITQQSVKGMEMSLVSKFGLRQIMETLNSKEIILDIRDSVRVGKKHTVMKNAELFESNERVFPGYRSRVFTPSVR
;
A
#
# COMPACT_ATOMS: atom_id res chain seq x y z
N MET A 1 -18.17 33.56 18.38
CA MET A 1 -18.53 32.27 17.77
C MET A 1 -18.89 31.29 18.88
N PRO A 2 -19.91 30.44 18.72
CA PRO A 2 -20.21 29.43 19.72
C PRO A 2 -19.02 28.48 19.89
N THR A 3 -18.72 28.10 21.13
CA THR A 3 -17.69 27.10 21.42
C THR A 3 -18.24 25.72 21.10
N VAL A 4 -17.51 24.92 20.33
CA VAL A 4 -17.88 23.53 20.03
C VAL A 4 -16.94 22.60 20.78
N LEU A 5 -17.51 21.73 21.62
CA LEU A 5 -16.76 20.69 22.32
C LEU A 5 -16.61 19.43 21.44
N TYR A 6 -15.40 18.88 21.43
CA TYR A 6 -15.08 17.58 20.86
C TYR A 6 -14.79 16.63 22.01
N THR A 7 -15.34 15.43 21.96
CA THR A 7 -15.09 14.39 22.98
C THR A 7 -14.64 13.11 22.33
N TYR A 8 -13.75 12.41 23.02
CA TYR A 8 -13.08 11.21 22.54
C TYR A 8 -13.26 10.08 23.54
N ASP A 9 -13.26 8.84 23.05
CA ASP A 9 -13.19 7.67 23.91
C ASP A 9 -11.73 7.30 24.25
N PRO A 10 -11.48 6.34 25.16
CA PRO A 10 -10.13 5.92 25.55
C PRO A 10 -9.29 5.27 24.44
N LEU A 11 -9.84 5.09 23.22
CA LEU A 11 -9.11 4.62 22.05
C LEU A 11 -8.83 5.78 21.06
N ASP A 12 -8.92 7.02 21.54
CA ASP A 12 -8.72 8.26 20.78
C ASP A 12 -9.68 8.41 19.59
N ARG A 13 -10.89 7.83 19.70
CA ARG A 13 -11.92 7.98 18.65
C ARG A 13 -12.88 9.10 19.01
N LEU A 14 -13.17 9.97 18.04
CA LEU A 14 -14.13 11.07 18.21
C LEU A 14 -15.57 10.57 18.39
N ILE A 15 -16.10 10.62 19.61
CA ILE A 15 -17.45 10.13 19.92
C ILE A 15 -18.52 11.22 19.94
N GLN A 16 -18.17 12.50 20.12
CA GLN A 16 -19.15 13.59 20.07
C GLN A 16 -18.59 14.91 19.56
N THR A 17 -19.35 15.58 18.70
CA THR A 17 -19.11 16.96 18.25
C THR A 17 -20.43 17.62 17.88
N ALA A 18 -20.64 18.89 18.27
CA ALA A 18 -21.79 19.68 17.84
C ALA A 18 -23.16 18.97 18.02
N GLY A 19 -23.33 18.25 19.14
CA GLY A 19 -24.56 17.51 19.43
C GLY A 19 -24.71 16.16 18.70
N ILE A 20 -23.75 15.81 17.84
CA ILE A 20 -23.69 14.56 17.09
C ILE A 20 -22.87 13.54 17.86
N ARG A 21 -23.45 12.37 18.15
CA ARG A 21 -22.78 11.21 18.74
C ARG A 21 -22.45 10.17 17.69
N ARG A 22 -21.30 9.50 17.82
CA ARG A 22 -20.79 8.52 16.86
C ARG A 22 -20.45 7.22 17.56
N PHE A 23 -20.73 6.11 16.89
CA PHE A 23 -20.44 4.76 17.36
C PHE A 23 -19.63 4.02 16.31
N TYR A 24 -18.69 3.20 16.78
CA TYR A 24 -17.65 2.60 15.96
C TYR A 24 -17.65 1.08 16.09
N ASN A 25 -17.51 0.40 14.95
CA ASN A 25 -17.07 -0.99 14.90
C ASN A 25 -15.57 -1.00 14.56
N LYS A 26 -14.74 -1.35 15.53
CA LYS A 26 -13.28 -1.16 15.48
C LYS A 26 -12.95 0.32 15.19
N SER A 27 -12.31 0.61 14.05
CA SER A 27 -11.98 1.97 13.60
C SER A 27 -12.98 2.56 12.61
N ARG A 28 -14.07 1.86 12.25
CA ARG A 28 -15.05 2.35 11.27
C ARG A 28 -16.28 2.88 11.98
N MET A 29 -16.69 4.11 11.67
CA MET A 29 -17.95 4.68 12.14
C MET A 29 -19.12 3.91 11.53
N VAL A 30 -20.02 3.39 12.37
CA VAL A 30 -21.18 2.60 11.95
C VAL A 30 -22.51 3.27 12.25
N THR A 31 -22.57 4.17 13.23
CA THR A 31 -23.81 4.85 13.59
C THR A 31 -23.54 6.27 14.03
N GLU A 32 -24.42 7.17 13.61
CA GLU A 32 -24.46 8.57 14.00
C GLU A 32 -25.84 8.90 14.57
N ILE A 33 -25.87 9.61 15.70
CA ILE A 33 -27.10 10.07 16.34
C ILE A 33 -27.01 11.59 16.54
N GLU A 34 -27.97 12.31 15.99
CA GLU A 34 -28.12 13.76 16.07
C GLU A 34 -29.55 14.08 16.57
N GLY A 35 -29.68 14.41 17.85
CA GLY A 35 -30.99 14.52 18.49
C GLY A 35 -31.79 13.22 18.38
N ALA A 36 -32.97 13.27 17.74
CA ALA A 36 -33.82 12.11 17.47
C ALA A 36 -33.47 11.38 16.17
N VAL A 37 -32.57 11.92 15.35
CA VAL A 37 -32.21 11.34 14.06
C VAL A 37 -31.07 10.36 14.24
N GLN A 38 -31.30 9.11 13.86
CA GLN A 38 -30.27 8.07 13.78
C GLN A 38 -29.99 7.73 12.32
N ARG A 39 -28.69 7.61 11.99
CA ARG A 39 -28.19 7.14 10.70
C ARG A 39 -27.19 6.01 10.95
N SER A 40 -27.36 4.90 10.25
CA SER A 40 -26.49 3.72 10.35
C SER A 40 -25.85 3.45 9.00
N VAL A 41 -24.58 3.04 8.99
CA VAL A 41 -23.84 2.74 7.76
C VAL A 41 -23.56 1.24 7.68
N LEU A 42 -23.92 0.63 6.56
CA LEU A 42 -23.56 -0.75 6.23
C LEU A 42 -22.23 -0.76 5.46
N GLN A 43 -21.25 -1.44 6.02
CA GLN A 43 -19.92 -1.60 5.42
C GLN A 43 -19.51 -3.07 5.50
N VAL A 44 -18.91 -3.60 4.42
CA VAL A 44 -18.40 -4.97 4.35
C VAL A 44 -16.98 -4.94 3.78
N GLY A 45 -16.05 -5.53 4.53
CA GLY A 45 -14.62 -5.42 4.22
C GLY A 45 -14.21 -3.95 4.11
N ASP A 46 -13.66 -3.57 2.96
CA ASP A 46 -13.28 -2.19 2.69
C ASP A 46 -14.29 -1.41 1.84
N HIS A 47 -15.54 -1.88 1.71
CA HIS A 47 -16.58 -1.24 0.90
C HIS A 47 -17.66 -0.59 1.78
N VAL A 48 -18.07 0.63 1.41
CA VAL A 48 -19.23 1.32 1.99
C VAL A 48 -20.41 1.10 1.04
N LEU A 49 -21.47 0.45 1.53
CA LEU A 49 -22.52 -0.10 0.67
C LEU A 49 -23.85 0.64 0.80
N ALA A 50 -24.25 0.99 2.02
CA ALA A 50 -25.55 1.60 2.25
C ALA A 50 -25.56 2.47 3.52
N GLU A 51 -26.52 3.39 3.58
CA GLU A 51 -26.87 4.14 4.78
C GLU A 51 -28.37 3.94 5.06
N GLY A 52 -28.73 3.64 6.29
CA GLY A 52 -30.10 3.55 6.77
C GLY A 52 -30.43 4.65 7.77
N GLY A 53 -31.68 5.10 7.79
CA GLY A 53 -32.17 6.06 8.78
C GLY A 53 -33.70 6.13 8.80
N ALA A 54 -34.25 7.13 9.48
CA ALA A 54 -35.70 7.29 9.65
C ALA A 54 -36.49 7.41 8.33
N GLY A 55 -35.85 7.83 7.23
CA GLY A 55 -36.44 7.94 5.90
C GLY A 55 -36.24 6.72 4.99
N GLY A 56 -35.77 5.59 5.53
CA GLY A 56 -35.45 4.39 4.76
C GLY A 56 -33.95 4.19 4.53
N SER A 57 -33.62 3.26 3.62
CA SER A 57 -32.24 2.92 3.28
C SER A 57 -31.88 3.41 1.88
N LYS A 58 -30.64 3.88 1.72
CA LYS A 58 -30.06 4.30 0.44
C LYS A 58 -28.78 3.53 0.16
N LEU A 59 -28.59 3.15 -1.10
CA LEU A 59 -27.35 2.53 -1.55
C LEU A 59 -26.31 3.61 -1.87
N LEU A 60 -25.04 3.28 -1.66
CA LEU A 60 -23.92 4.19 -1.86
C LEU A 60 -23.02 3.64 -2.96
N ALA A 61 -22.89 4.39 -4.04
CA ALA A 61 -21.90 4.09 -5.08
C ALA A 61 -20.58 4.75 -4.72
N THR A 62 -19.52 3.96 -4.57
CA THR A 62 -18.22 4.41 -4.09
C THR A 62 -17.10 4.13 -5.09
N ASP A 63 -16.04 4.94 -5.05
CA ASP A 63 -14.80 4.64 -5.76
C ASP A 63 -13.92 3.62 -5.01
N LEU A 64 -12.77 3.28 -5.60
CA LEU A 64 -11.80 2.35 -4.99
C LEU A 64 -11.24 2.87 -3.65
N GLN A 65 -11.27 4.18 -3.43
CA GLN A 65 -10.83 4.80 -2.18
C GLN A 65 -11.94 4.91 -1.14
N ARG A 66 -13.16 4.48 -1.47
CA ARG A 66 -14.39 4.54 -0.66
C ARG A 66 -15.09 5.90 -0.67
N SER A 67 -14.69 6.83 -1.53
CA SER A 67 -15.39 8.09 -1.68
C SER A 67 -16.79 7.84 -2.22
N VAL A 68 -17.82 8.31 -1.51
CA VAL A 68 -19.21 8.22 -1.97
C VAL A 68 -19.42 9.18 -3.13
N LEU A 69 -19.61 8.64 -4.33
CA LEU A 69 -19.84 9.39 -5.58
C LEU A 69 -21.33 9.58 -5.86
N HIS A 70 -22.17 8.62 -5.48
CA HIS A 70 -23.62 8.73 -5.62
C HIS A 70 -24.35 8.11 -4.44
N THR A 71 -25.49 8.69 -4.09
CA THR A 71 -26.49 8.05 -3.23
C THR A 71 -27.70 7.65 -4.07
N VAL A 72 -28.14 6.42 -3.96
CA VAL A 72 -29.21 5.84 -4.77
C VAL A 72 -30.38 5.44 -3.87
N ASN A 73 -31.51 6.10 -4.09
CA ASN A 73 -32.83 5.72 -3.58
C ASN A 73 -33.67 5.14 -4.72
N PRO A 74 -34.79 4.45 -4.43
CA PRO A 74 -35.70 3.94 -5.46
C PRO A 74 -36.19 5.01 -6.46
N ASP A 75 -36.35 6.25 -6.00
CA ASP A 75 -36.91 7.37 -6.75
C ASP A 75 -35.85 8.34 -7.32
N LYS A 76 -34.64 8.35 -6.74
CA LYS A 76 -33.65 9.40 -7.02
C LYS A 76 -32.21 8.94 -6.83
N THR A 77 -31.37 9.30 -7.79
CA THR A 77 -29.91 9.27 -7.66
C THR A 77 -29.39 10.69 -7.43
N GLN A 78 -28.58 10.88 -6.39
CA GLN A 78 -27.94 12.16 -6.10
C GLN A 78 -26.42 12.03 -6.24
N PRO A 79 -25.76 12.83 -7.10
CA PRO A 79 -24.31 12.84 -7.21
C PRO A 79 -23.65 13.60 -6.06
N MET A 80 -22.43 13.20 -5.75
CA MET A 80 -21.54 13.84 -4.78
C MET A 80 -20.19 14.06 -5.45
N ALA A 81 -19.84 15.34 -5.65
CA ALA A 81 -18.59 15.74 -6.29
C ALA A 81 -17.61 16.29 -5.25
N TYR A 82 -16.33 15.93 -5.43
CA TYR A 82 -15.21 16.42 -4.63
C TYR A 82 -14.10 16.90 -5.57
N ASN A 83 -13.25 17.81 -5.09
CA ASN A 83 -11.94 17.93 -5.71
C ASN A 83 -11.06 16.71 -5.35
N VAL A 84 -9.87 16.65 -5.94
CA VAL A 84 -8.93 15.54 -5.70
C VAL A 84 -8.49 15.37 -4.24
N TYR A 85 -8.71 16.39 -3.39
CA TYR A 85 -8.40 16.38 -1.96
C TYR A 85 -9.67 16.31 -1.10
N GLY A 86 -10.83 15.92 -1.65
CA GLY A 86 -12.04 15.69 -0.87
C GLY A 86 -12.84 16.95 -0.50
N HIS A 87 -12.48 18.13 -1.01
CA HIS A 87 -13.23 19.35 -0.75
C HIS A 87 -14.54 19.32 -1.53
N ARG A 88 -15.62 19.68 -0.83
CA ARG A 88 -16.94 19.92 -1.41
C ARG A 88 -17.57 21.16 -0.75
N PRO A 89 -18.33 21.98 -1.48
CA PRO A 89 -19.08 23.09 -0.88
C PRO A 89 -20.16 22.60 0.10
N ALA A 90 -20.36 23.34 1.19
CA ALA A 90 -21.36 23.00 2.22
C ALA A 90 -22.83 23.10 1.72
N LYS A 91 -23.09 23.85 0.64
CA LYS A 91 -24.44 24.11 0.10
C LYS A 91 -25.11 22.90 -0.57
N SER A 92 -24.40 21.81 -0.76
CA SER A 92 -24.90 20.61 -1.47
C SER A 92 -25.85 19.75 -0.64
N GLY A 93 -26.08 20.07 0.64
CA GLY A 93 -26.78 19.19 1.58
C GLY A 93 -25.95 17.93 1.92
N VAL A 94 -26.29 17.27 3.02
CA VAL A 94 -25.64 16.00 3.41
C VAL A 94 -26.38 14.86 2.74
N ALA A 95 -26.07 14.59 1.46
CA ALA A 95 -26.65 13.46 0.74
C ALA A 95 -26.30 12.11 1.41
N SER A 96 -25.13 12.02 2.04
CA SER A 96 -24.62 10.86 2.79
C SER A 96 -23.80 11.33 4.00
N VAL A 97 -23.85 10.55 5.09
CA VAL A 97 -23.02 10.75 6.30
C VAL A 97 -21.55 10.59 5.97
N LEU A 98 -21.18 9.53 5.26
CA LEU A 98 -19.81 9.32 4.77
C LEU A 98 -19.62 10.00 3.41
N GLY A 99 -18.43 10.54 3.18
CA GLY A 99 -18.07 11.25 1.97
C GLY A 99 -16.76 10.75 1.38
N PHE A 100 -15.80 11.66 1.24
CA PHE A 100 -14.46 11.37 0.72
C PHE A 100 -13.77 10.27 1.54
N ASN A 101 -13.17 9.29 0.85
CA ASN A 101 -12.50 8.13 1.42
C ASN A 101 -13.31 7.33 2.46
N GLY A 102 -14.64 7.42 2.40
CA GLY A 102 -15.53 6.81 3.39
C GLY A 102 -15.41 7.45 4.77
N GLU A 103 -14.93 8.70 4.84
CA GLU A 103 -14.79 9.47 6.07
C GLU A 103 -15.93 10.47 6.22
N ARG A 104 -16.26 10.80 7.47
CA ARG A 104 -17.25 11.82 7.80
C ARG A 104 -16.56 13.19 7.85
N ALA A 105 -16.97 14.10 6.98
CA ALA A 105 -16.58 15.50 7.10
C ALA A 105 -17.14 16.08 8.41
N ASP A 106 -16.29 16.75 9.17
CA ASP A 106 -16.65 17.45 10.39
C ASP A 106 -17.67 18.55 10.06
N PRO A 107 -18.88 18.54 10.66
CA PRO A 107 -19.94 19.48 10.32
C PRO A 107 -19.62 20.94 10.67
N VAL A 108 -18.63 21.18 11.54
CA VAL A 108 -18.27 22.53 11.99
C VAL A 108 -17.24 23.17 11.08
N THR A 109 -16.23 22.40 10.67
CA THR A 109 -15.07 22.92 9.92
C THR A 109 -15.01 22.46 8.47
N GLY A 110 -15.73 21.39 8.11
CA GLY A 110 -15.62 20.74 6.81
C GLY A 110 -14.31 19.95 6.62
N HIS A 111 -13.51 19.80 7.67
CA HIS A 111 -12.29 18.98 7.67
C HIS A 111 -12.62 17.48 7.80
N TYR A 112 -11.66 16.62 7.48
CA TYR A 112 -11.74 15.20 7.79
C TYR A 112 -10.84 14.88 8.98
N LEU A 113 -11.42 14.28 10.02
CA LEU A 113 -10.73 13.95 11.27
C LEU A 113 -10.15 12.54 11.18
N LEU A 114 -9.06 12.40 10.42
CA LEU A 114 -8.42 11.12 10.08
C LEU A 114 -7.71 10.49 11.30
N GLY A 115 -7.50 9.18 11.25
CA GLY A 115 -6.98 8.44 12.40
C GLY A 115 -7.94 8.41 13.57
N ASN A 116 -9.25 8.39 13.29
CA ASN A 116 -10.33 8.58 14.26
C ASN A 116 -10.29 9.90 15.04
N GLY A 117 -9.63 10.91 14.48
CA GLY A 117 -9.50 12.23 15.07
C GLY A 117 -8.11 12.57 15.59
N TYR A 118 -7.12 11.72 15.31
CA TYR A 118 -5.71 12.02 15.51
C TYR A 118 -5.27 13.34 14.84
N ARG A 119 -5.63 13.54 13.56
CA ARG A 119 -5.32 14.79 12.83
C ARG A 119 -6.47 15.28 11.98
N ALA A 120 -6.65 16.60 11.99
CA ALA A 120 -7.56 17.27 11.08
C ALA A 120 -6.90 17.51 9.72
N PHE A 121 -7.37 16.79 8.70
CA PHE A 121 -7.06 17.03 7.31
C PHE A 121 -7.98 18.13 6.76
N ASN A 122 -7.38 19.22 6.30
CA ASN A 122 -8.09 20.33 5.69
C ASN A 122 -8.12 20.14 4.17
N PRO A 123 -9.29 19.82 3.57
CA PRO A 123 -9.38 19.57 2.14
C PRO A 123 -9.27 20.85 1.28
N VAL A 124 -9.46 22.03 1.88
CA VAL A 124 -9.24 23.33 1.21
C VAL A 124 -7.75 23.63 1.11
N LEU A 125 -7.01 23.46 2.21
CA LEU A 125 -5.55 23.65 2.25
C LEU A 125 -4.76 22.44 1.74
N MET A 126 -5.43 21.31 1.50
CA MET A 126 -4.86 20.07 0.97
C MET A 126 -3.76 19.48 1.86
N ARG A 127 -3.84 19.70 3.18
CA ARG A 127 -2.83 19.29 4.18
C ARG A 127 -3.45 19.06 5.55
N PHE A 128 -2.69 18.44 6.45
CA PHE A 128 -3.04 18.39 7.86
C PHE A 128 -2.82 19.75 8.53
N ASN A 129 -3.64 20.02 9.57
CA ASN A 129 -3.52 21.23 10.40
C ASN A 129 -2.46 21.07 11.51
N SER A 130 -2.09 19.84 11.87
CA SER A 130 -1.05 19.53 12.84
C SER A 130 0.08 18.70 12.23
N PRO A 131 1.32 18.84 12.73
CA PRO A 131 2.44 18.03 12.28
C PRO A 131 2.26 16.58 12.72
N ASP A 132 2.73 15.64 11.90
CA ASP A 132 2.82 14.23 12.26
C ASP A 132 3.97 13.99 13.24
N SER A 133 3.69 13.27 14.33
CA SER A 133 4.72 12.76 15.25
C SER A 133 5.65 11.72 14.61
N TRP A 134 5.23 11.06 13.52
CA TRP A 134 6.08 10.15 12.75
C TRP A 134 6.90 10.86 11.67
N SER A 135 6.78 12.17 11.53
CA SER A 135 7.62 12.97 10.66
C SER A 135 8.73 13.68 11.45
N PRO A 136 9.86 14.04 10.80
CA PRO A 136 10.21 13.74 9.41
C PRO A 136 10.89 12.37 9.22
N PHE A 137 11.28 11.70 10.31
CA PHE A 137 12.21 10.56 10.28
C PHE A 137 11.53 9.18 10.39
N GLY A 138 10.23 9.13 10.66
CA GLY A 138 9.43 7.91 10.70
C GLY A 138 8.55 7.72 9.45
N LYS A 139 7.44 6.99 9.60
CA LYS A 139 6.63 6.56 8.42
C LYS A 139 5.87 7.71 7.73
N GLY A 140 5.68 8.85 8.40
CA GLY A 140 5.00 10.02 7.84
C GLY A 140 5.80 10.77 6.78
N GLY A 141 7.09 10.47 6.64
CA GLY A 141 7.98 11.12 5.67
C GLY A 141 8.32 12.56 6.04
N ILE A 142 9.10 13.23 5.19
CA ILE A 142 9.74 14.50 5.54
C ILE A 142 8.78 15.68 5.77
N ASN A 143 7.62 15.68 5.12
CA ASN A 143 6.63 16.75 5.28
C ASN A 143 5.60 16.36 6.35
N ALA A 144 5.79 16.88 7.56
CA ALA A 144 4.92 16.61 8.71
C ALA A 144 3.45 16.99 8.49
N TYR A 145 3.13 17.85 7.52
CA TYR A 145 1.76 18.27 7.23
C TYR A 145 1.19 17.63 5.95
N GLY A 146 2.00 16.85 5.22
CA GLY A 146 1.63 16.32 3.92
C GLY A 146 0.51 15.28 4.02
N TYR A 147 -0.50 15.41 3.16
CA TYR A 147 -1.49 14.36 2.96
C TYR A 147 -1.13 13.52 1.73
N CYS A 148 -1.17 12.20 1.86
CA CYS A 148 -0.94 11.25 0.76
C CYS A 148 0.38 11.42 -0.01
N GLY A 149 1.37 12.13 0.54
CA GLY A 149 2.57 12.53 -0.19
C GLY A 149 2.27 13.38 -1.45
N GLY A 150 1.15 14.11 -1.45
CA GLY A 150 0.68 14.91 -2.59
C GLY A 150 -0.07 14.13 -3.67
N ASP A 151 -0.42 12.86 -3.43
CA ASP A 151 -1.07 11.98 -4.41
C ASP A 151 -2.38 11.36 -3.86
N SER A 152 -3.35 12.21 -3.54
CA SER A 152 -4.66 11.83 -2.96
C SER A 152 -5.60 11.11 -3.94
N VAL A 153 -5.29 11.10 -5.24
CA VAL A 153 -6.05 10.35 -6.25
C VAL A 153 -5.73 8.86 -6.19
N ASN A 154 -4.49 8.51 -5.82
CA ASN A 154 -4.02 7.12 -5.82
C ASN A 154 -3.77 6.56 -4.41
N ARG A 155 -3.91 7.38 -3.37
CA ARG A 155 -3.55 7.04 -1.99
C ARG A 155 -4.51 7.67 -1.01
N ARG A 156 -4.70 6.98 0.12
CA ARG A 156 -5.45 7.46 1.28
C ARG A 156 -4.65 7.28 2.56
N ASP A 157 -4.95 8.06 3.58
CA ASP A 157 -4.31 7.93 4.91
C ASP A 157 -5.38 7.79 5.99
N ASP A 158 -5.85 6.56 6.19
CA ASP A 158 -6.88 6.23 7.19
C ASP A 158 -6.39 6.51 8.62
N SER A 159 -5.08 6.39 8.84
CA SER A 159 -4.46 6.58 10.15
C SER A 159 -4.21 8.03 10.53
N GLY A 160 -4.24 8.93 9.54
CA GLY A 160 -3.67 10.26 9.69
C GLY A 160 -2.19 10.21 10.07
N HIS A 161 -1.39 9.24 9.63
CA HIS A 161 0.06 9.16 9.88
C HIS A 161 0.83 8.82 8.61
N ALA A 162 0.36 7.84 7.85
CA ALA A 162 1.08 7.34 6.69
C ALA A 162 0.14 6.85 5.60
N VAL A 163 0.65 6.89 4.37
CA VAL A 163 -0.12 6.49 3.18
C VAL A 163 -0.43 5.00 3.16
N PHE A 164 -1.69 4.67 2.93
CA PHE A 164 -2.17 3.36 2.54
C PHE A 164 -2.30 3.32 1.01
N PHE A 165 -1.66 2.34 0.39
CA PHE A 165 -1.74 2.13 -1.06
C PHE A 165 -2.94 1.26 -1.39
N LEU A 166 -3.73 1.68 -2.39
CA LEU A 166 -4.80 0.85 -2.95
C LEU A 166 -4.19 -0.40 -3.61
N SER A 167 -4.27 -1.53 -2.91
CA SER A 167 -4.17 -2.84 -3.57
C SER A 167 -5.56 -3.17 -4.09
N GLY A 168 -5.76 -3.22 -5.41
CA GLY A 168 -7.05 -3.45 -6.06
C GLY A 168 -7.64 -4.84 -5.81
N LYS A 169 -8.06 -5.12 -4.57
CA LYS A 169 -8.75 -6.34 -4.16
C LYS A 169 -10.14 -5.98 -3.64
N GLY A 170 -11.05 -5.74 -4.57
CA GLY A 170 -12.46 -5.46 -4.27
C GLY A 170 -13.39 -6.21 -5.21
N ALA A 171 -13.21 -7.54 -5.33
CA ALA A 171 -14.21 -8.51 -5.78
C ALA A 171 -13.55 -9.88 -6.05
N VAL A 172 -13.27 -10.70 -5.03
CA VAL A 172 -13.41 -12.19 -5.04
C VAL A 172 -13.25 -12.69 -3.59
N GLU A 173 -14.24 -12.48 -2.73
CA GLU A 173 -14.37 -13.26 -1.49
C GLU A 173 -15.60 -14.17 -1.61
N SER A 174 -15.48 -15.18 -2.48
CA SER A 174 -16.41 -16.32 -2.53
C SER A 174 -15.77 -17.51 -3.26
N LEU A 175 -14.67 -18.05 -2.74
CA LEU A 175 -14.12 -19.36 -3.17
C LEU A 175 -13.15 -19.90 -2.11
N GLY A 176 -13.64 -19.97 -0.87
CA GLY A 176 -13.01 -20.80 0.16
C GLY A 176 -13.48 -22.24 0.00
N PHE A 177 -12.86 -23.03 -0.88
CA PHE A 177 -12.88 -24.50 -0.85
C PHE A 177 -11.74 -24.99 -1.77
N PHE A 178 -10.92 -25.94 -1.30
CA PHE A 178 -9.73 -26.54 -1.95
C PHE A 178 -8.37 -25.82 -1.79
N SER A 179 -7.70 -26.03 -0.66
CA SER A 179 -6.25 -26.34 -0.68
C SER A 179 -5.80 -27.01 0.63
N LYS A 180 -6.28 -28.23 0.83
CA LYS A 180 -5.60 -29.23 1.66
C LYS A 180 -5.15 -30.33 0.71
N LEU A 181 -3.90 -30.30 0.24
CA LEU A 181 -3.10 -31.50 -0.05
C LEU A 181 -1.67 -31.14 -0.54
N LEU A 182 -0.69 -31.62 0.24
CA LEU A 182 0.63 -32.16 -0.15
C LEU A 182 1.42 -31.41 -1.24
N SER A 183 2.62 -30.92 -0.94
CA SER A 183 3.79 -31.82 -1.00
C SER A 183 5.00 -31.24 -0.26
N LYS A 184 5.44 -31.98 0.77
CA LYS A 184 6.84 -32.02 1.21
C LYS A 184 7.66 -32.68 0.10
N ARG A 185 8.68 -32.01 -0.45
CA ARG A 185 9.89 -32.74 -0.91
C ARG A 185 11.15 -31.88 -1.02
N ASN A 186 12.19 -32.46 -0.42
CA ASN A 186 13.55 -32.02 -0.14
C ASN A 186 14.33 -31.21 -1.17
N SER A 187 15.13 -30.31 -0.59
CA SER A 187 16.48 -29.87 -0.96
C SER A 187 17.30 -30.92 -1.70
N LYS A 188 17.71 -30.63 -2.95
CA LYS A 188 19.00 -31.04 -3.59
C LYS A 188 19.16 -30.58 -5.05
N THR A 189 18.45 -29.52 -5.50
CA THR A 189 18.28 -29.30 -6.95
C THR A 189 19.08 -28.14 -7.56
N ALA A 190 19.63 -27.17 -6.82
CA ALA A 190 20.17 -25.98 -7.48
C ALA A 190 21.66 -25.95 -7.85
N ALA A 191 22.43 -26.99 -7.50
CA ALA A 191 23.69 -27.26 -8.18
C ALA A 191 23.50 -27.58 -9.69
N LYS A 192 22.33 -28.08 -10.10
CA LYS A 192 22.06 -28.46 -11.50
C LYS A 192 21.57 -27.29 -12.38
N TYR A 193 21.10 -26.19 -11.77
CA TYR A 193 20.65 -25.00 -12.51
C TYR A 193 21.79 -24.06 -12.91
N ALA A 194 23.00 -24.22 -12.37
CA ALA A 194 24.19 -23.48 -12.81
C ALA A 194 24.62 -23.85 -14.24
N ALA A 195 24.32 -25.08 -14.70
CA ALA A 195 24.85 -25.64 -15.94
C ALA A 195 23.97 -25.43 -17.20
N ARG A 196 22.79 -24.81 -17.08
CA ARG A 196 21.87 -24.59 -18.21
C ARG A 196 21.48 -23.12 -18.34
N SER A 197 22.41 -22.31 -18.83
CA SER A 197 22.06 -21.13 -19.61
C SER A 197 23.25 -20.70 -20.46
N GLY A 198 23.45 -21.37 -21.59
CA GLY A 198 24.12 -20.75 -22.76
C GLY A 198 23.25 -19.66 -23.40
N ALA A 199 22.45 -18.95 -22.59
CA ALA A 199 21.59 -17.87 -23.05
C ALA A 199 22.42 -16.60 -23.03
N THR A 200 22.78 -16.12 -24.22
CA THR A 200 23.29 -14.77 -24.44
C THR A 200 22.47 -13.77 -23.64
N VAL A 201 23.13 -13.05 -22.73
CA VAL A 201 22.50 -12.04 -21.87
C VAL A 201 21.86 -10.99 -22.77
N ASN A 202 20.54 -11.06 -22.95
CA ASN A 202 19.81 -10.06 -23.69
C ASN A 202 19.83 -8.74 -22.88
N LYS A 203 20.39 -7.67 -23.47
CA LYS A 203 20.51 -6.37 -22.80
C LYS A 203 19.14 -5.73 -22.52
N GLU A 204 18.07 -6.20 -23.13
CA GLU A 204 16.73 -5.61 -23.07
C GLU A 204 15.75 -6.35 -22.15
N THR A 205 16.06 -7.56 -21.68
CA THR A 205 15.14 -8.36 -20.85
C THR A 205 15.79 -8.85 -19.55
N VAL A 206 14.95 -9.18 -18.57
CA VAL A 206 15.33 -9.88 -17.34
C VAL A 206 14.51 -11.15 -17.26
N GLU A 207 15.17 -12.26 -16.95
CA GLU A 207 14.53 -13.54 -16.71
C GLU A 207 14.43 -13.79 -15.20
N PHE A 208 13.21 -13.99 -14.71
CA PHE A 208 12.92 -14.36 -13.33
C PHE A 208 12.52 -15.82 -13.23
N PHE A 209 12.96 -16.51 -12.19
CA PHE A 209 12.62 -17.90 -11.92
C PHE A 209 12.47 -18.14 -10.43
N ARG A 210 11.75 -19.21 -10.07
CA ARG A 210 11.27 -19.45 -8.70
C ARG A 210 10.61 -18.18 -8.13
N ILE A 211 9.62 -17.64 -8.82
CA ILE A 211 8.85 -16.51 -8.31
C ILE A 211 7.89 -17.03 -7.26
N SER A 212 7.90 -16.48 -6.05
CA SER A 212 6.93 -16.83 -5.02
C SER A 212 6.61 -15.65 -4.12
N GLU A 213 5.42 -15.69 -3.54
CA GLU A 213 5.04 -14.83 -2.43
C GLU A 213 5.59 -15.45 -1.14
N LEU A 214 6.51 -14.72 -0.51
CA LEU A 214 7.10 -15.13 0.77
C LEU A 214 6.08 -14.93 1.90
N GLU A 215 5.35 -13.83 1.83
CA GLU A 215 4.33 -13.32 2.75
C GLU A 215 3.42 -12.35 1.98
N PRO A 216 2.14 -12.12 2.36
CA PRO A 216 1.25 -11.23 1.63
C PRO A 216 1.89 -9.90 1.26
N GLY A 217 2.05 -9.62 -0.04
CA GLY A 217 2.66 -8.39 -0.56
C GLY A 217 4.18 -8.40 -0.69
N ILE A 218 4.86 -9.48 -0.28
CA ILE A 218 6.31 -9.64 -0.29
C ILE A 218 6.68 -10.80 -1.20
N PHE A 219 7.32 -10.48 -2.31
CA PHE A 219 7.66 -11.42 -3.35
C PHE A 219 9.17 -11.63 -3.44
N ALA A 220 9.56 -12.84 -3.80
CA ALA A 220 10.93 -13.18 -4.11
C ALA A 220 11.01 -13.89 -5.45
N ALA A 221 12.09 -13.63 -6.17
CA ALA A 221 12.47 -14.38 -7.35
C ALA A 221 13.99 -14.42 -7.45
N TYR A 222 14.51 -15.43 -8.12
CA TYR A 222 15.86 -15.37 -8.63
C TYR A 222 15.90 -14.70 -9.99
N ASP A 223 17.00 -14.01 -10.26
CA ASP A 223 17.38 -13.54 -11.57
C ASP A 223 18.90 -13.68 -11.77
N ARG A 224 19.38 -13.57 -13.02
CA ARG A 224 20.81 -13.64 -13.31
C ARG A 224 21.39 -12.28 -13.67
N ARG A 225 22.58 -11.98 -13.14
CA ARG A 225 23.37 -10.84 -13.60
C ARG A 225 23.96 -11.13 -14.98
N ALA A 226 24.43 -10.09 -15.66
CA ALA A 226 25.13 -10.24 -16.94
C ALA A 226 26.40 -11.11 -16.82
N THR A 227 26.97 -11.21 -15.61
CA THR A 227 28.10 -12.05 -15.25
C THR A 227 27.72 -13.54 -15.07
N GLY A 228 26.44 -13.90 -15.20
CA GLY A 228 25.94 -15.27 -14.95
C GLY A 228 25.62 -15.57 -13.49
N GLU A 229 26.06 -14.72 -12.56
CA GLU A 229 25.83 -14.84 -11.13
C GLU A 229 24.35 -14.82 -10.76
N LEU A 230 23.97 -15.72 -9.84
CA LEU A 230 22.62 -15.78 -9.31
C LEU A 230 22.38 -14.65 -8.30
N ARG A 231 21.30 -13.91 -8.50
CA ARG A 231 20.84 -12.85 -7.60
C ARG A 231 19.45 -13.15 -7.08
N LEU A 232 19.24 -12.90 -5.79
CA LEU A 232 17.90 -12.82 -5.21
C LEU A 232 17.32 -11.43 -5.42
N THR A 233 16.10 -11.35 -5.94
CA THR A 233 15.31 -10.11 -5.98
C THR A 233 14.14 -10.23 -5.00
N LEU A 234 14.15 -9.40 -3.98
CA LEU A 234 13.01 -9.15 -3.09
C LEU A 234 12.20 -7.97 -3.63
N HIS A 235 10.88 -8.07 -3.61
CA HIS A 235 9.98 -7.05 -4.12
C HIS A 235 8.79 -6.87 -3.19
N GLY A 236 8.44 -5.62 -2.89
CA GLY A 236 7.28 -5.28 -2.06
C GLY A 236 7.33 -3.82 -1.62
N HIS A 237 6.30 -3.37 -0.94
CA HIS A 237 6.27 -2.02 -0.36
C HIS A 237 7.30 -1.90 0.77
N GLY A 238 7.67 -0.69 1.12
CA GLY A 238 8.66 -0.45 2.16
C GLY A 238 8.86 1.02 2.47
N ASN A 239 9.71 1.26 3.44
CA ASN A 239 10.16 2.56 3.87
C ASN A 239 11.63 2.46 4.33
N VAL A 240 12.19 3.55 4.84
CA VAL A 240 13.52 3.57 5.44
C VAL A 240 13.60 2.49 6.53
N GLY A 241 14.46 1.49 6.34
CA GLY A 241 14.78 0.46 7.32
C GLY A 241 13.91 -0.82 7.32
N TYR A 242 12.77 -0.87 6.63
CA TYR A 242 11.88 -2.05 6.63
C TYR A 242 11.00 -2.18 5.38
N MET A 243 10.55 -3.41 5.07
CA MET A 243 9.48 -3.66 4.08
C MET A 243 8.11 -3.66 4.75
N VAL A 244 7.04 -3.48 3.98
CA VAL A 244 5.66 -3.49 4.49
C VAL A 244 4.87 -4.56 3.75
N ASN A 245 4.26 -5.47 4.50
CA ASN A 245 3.36 -6.49 3.95
C ASN A 245 1.95 -5.90 3.70
N ASP A 246 1.07 -6.68 3.08
CA ASP A 246 -0.31 -6.24 2.76
C ASP A 246 -1.17 -5.94 4.01
N ALA A 247 -0.79 -6.50 5.16
CA ALA A 247 -1.41 -6.19 6.45
C ALA A 247 -0.87 -4.90 7.10
N GLY A 248 0.04 -4.17 6.43
CA GLY A 248 0.67 -2.96 6.94
C GLY A 248 1.77 -3.20 7.98
N GLN A 249 2.18 -4.44 8.20
CA GLN A 249 3.21 -4.80 9.18
C GLN A 249 4.60 -4.52 8.62
N GLY A 250 5.45 -3.90 9.45
CA GLY A 250 6.86 -3.64 9.12
C GLY A 250 7.72 -4.89 9.29
N LEU A 251 8.43 -5.27 8.23
CA LEU A 251 9.30 -6.43 8.17
C LEU A 251 10.77 -6.00 8.19
N THR A 252 11.47 -6.38 9.25
CA THR A 252 12.89 -6.07 9.44
C THR A 252 13.77 -6.92 8.51
N ALA A 253 15.02 -6.48 8.29
CA ALA A 253 16.02 -7.26 7.56
C ALA A 253 16.21 -8.68 8.13
N SER A 254 16.24 -8.82 9.46
CA SER A 254 16.39 -10.10 10.15
C SER A 254 15.19 -11.03 9.99
N TYR A 255 13.98 -10.48 9.91
CA TYR A 255 12.80 -11.25 9.58
C TYR A 255 12.82 -11.71 8.12
N LEU A 256 13.11 -10.81 7.18
CA LEU A 256 13.22 -11.13 5.75
C LEU A 256 14.27 -12.21 5.49
N ALA A 257 15.46 -12.12 6.10
CA ALA A 257 16.53 -13.11 5.93
C ALA A 257 16.09 -14.51 6.39
N ARG A 258 15.35 -14.60 7.50
CA ARG A 258 14.76 -15.87 7.97
C ARG A 258 13.72 -16.41 6.99
N LEU A 259 12.86 -15.55 6.45
CA LEU A 259 11.79 -15.93 5.53
C LEU A 259 12.35 -16.46 4.20
N VAL A 260 13.36 -15.76 3.65
CA VAL A 260 14.12 -16.14 2.45
C VAL A 260 14.77 -17.51 2.63
N LYS A 261 15.46 -17.73 3.75
CA LYS A 261 16.06 -19.04 4.08
C LYS A 261 14.99 -20.13 4.21
N LYS A 262 13.90 -19.86 4.92
CA LYS A 262 12.78 -20.81 5.13
C LYS A 262 12.13 -21.22 3.80
N LYS A 263 12.06 -20.31 2.83
CA LYS A 263 11.48 -20.55 1.50
C LYS A 263 12.50 -21.15 0.50
N GLY A 264 13.72 -21.42 0.95
CA GLY A 264 14.74 -22.12 0.18
C GLY A 264 15.44 -21.27 -0.87
N TYR A 265 15.54 -19.95 -0.64
CA TYR A 265 16.36 -19.05 -1.44
C TYR A 265 17.75 -18.94 -0.81
N THR A 266 18.65 -19.89 -1.05
CA THR A 266 19.96 -19.95 -0.37
C THR A 266 21.18 -19.91 -1.30
N GLU A 267 20.99 -20.01 -2.61
CA GLU A 267 22.09 -20.24 -3.57
C GLU A 267 22.50 -18.97 -4.34
N HIS A 268 22.26 -17.80 -3.75
CA HIS A 268 22.60 -16.51 -4.33
C HIS A 268 23.78 -15.88 -3.60
N THR A 269 24.59 -15.10 -4.33
CA THR A 269 25.74 -14.37 -3.77
C THR A 269 25.47 -12.88 -3.59
N THR A 270 24.42 -12.39 -4.24
CA THR A 270 23.98 -11.00 -4.15
C THR A 270 22.47 -10.92 -4.03
N SER A 271 21.99 -9.85 -3.41
CA SER A 271 20.57 -9.56 -3.29
C SER A 271 20.23 -8.19 -3.86
N ARG A 272 18.98 -8.01 -4.28
CA ARG A 272 18.38 -6.72 -4.62
C ARG A 272 17.07 -6.59 -3.88
N ILE A 273 16.91 -5.49 -3.16
CA ILE A 273 15.66 -5.17 -2.48
C ILE A 273 14.95 -4.07 -3.25
N TRP A 274 13.97 -4.49 -4.04
CA TRP A 274 13.14 -3.62 -4.86
C TRP A 274 11.92 -3.17 -4.04
N SER A 275 12.18 -2.20 -3.18
CA SER A 275 11.19 -1.64 -2.25
C SER A 275 11.49 -0.15 -2.03
N CYS A 276 10.46 0.66 -1.76
CA CYS A 276 10.62 2.10 -1.58
C CYS A 276 11.62 2.38 -0.45
N TYR A 277 12.59 3.26 -0.72
CA TYR A 277 13.57 3.71 0.26
C TYR A 277 14.42 2.59 0.91
N SER A 278 14.50 1.39 0.30
CA SER A 278 15.26 0.28 0.86
C SER A 278 16.76 0.55 1.01
N GLY A 279 17.32 1.47 0.23
CA GLY A 279 18.70 1.97 0.33
C GLY A 279 18.81 3.36 0.98
N ALA A 280 17.70 4.01 1.33
CA ALA A 280 17.75 5.31 2.00
C ALA A 280 18.14 5.14 3.48
N GLY A 281 18.85 6.13 4.05
CA GLY A 281 19.35 6.08 5.42
C GLY A 281 20.75 5.49 5.59
N HIS A 282 21.44 5.15 4.49
CA HIS A 282 22.83 4.65 4.51
C HIS A 282 23.02 3.46 5.45
N ALA A 283 23.76 3.64 6.55
CA ALA A 283 24.01 2.62 7.56
C ALA A 283 22.73 2.11 8.23
N GLY A 284 21.68 2.95 8.32
CA GLY A 284 20.36 2.58 8.84
C GLY A 284 19.39 2.06 7.78
N SER A 285 19.83 1.87 6.54
CA SER A 285 18.96 1.39 5.46
C SER A 285 18.62 -0.09 5.64
N LEU A 286 17.47 -0.50 5.11
CA LEU A 286 17.09 -1.91 5.08
C LEU A 286 18.13 -2.75 4.34
N ALA A 287 18.67 -2.22 3.23
CA ALA A 287 19.64 -2.89 2.40
C ALA A 287 20.99 -3.08 3.12
N GLN A 288 21.46 -2.09 3.89
CA GLN A 288 22.66 -2.27 4.72
C GLN A 288 22.42 -3.31 5.81
N ALA A 289 21.33 -3.19 6.57
CA ALA A 289 21.01 -4.16 7.63
C ALA A 289 20.87 -5.59 7.08
N TYR A 290 20.28 -5.75 5.90
CA TYR A 290 20.19 -7.05 5.23
C TYR A 290 21.56 -7.55 4.78
N ALA A 291 22.42 -6.68 4.23
CA ALA A 291 23.79 -7.02 3.83
C ALA A 291 24.61 -7.53 5.01
N ASP A 292 24.52 -6.86 6.16
CA ASP A 292 25.22 -7.25 7.39
C ASP A 292 24.71 -8.59 7.93
N ILE A 293 23.41 -8.87 7.80
CA ILE A 293 22.82 -10.13 8.29
C ILE A 293 23.16 -11.30 7.37
N THR A 294 23.06 -11.11 6.05
CA THR A 294 23.27 -12.21 5.09
C THR A 294 24.72 -12.36 4.67
N GLN A 295 25.60 -11.41 5.03
CA GLN A 295 27.00 -11.36 4.59
C GLN A 295 27.11 -11.38 3.06
N GLN A 296 26.21 -10.65 2.40
CA GLN A 296 26.15 -10.55 0.95
C GLN A 296 25.99 -9.10 0.52
N SER A 297 26.45 -8.78 -0.69
CA SER A 297 26.20 -7.47 -1.28
C SER A 297 24.73 -7.30 -1.63
N VAL A 298 24.13 -6.19 -1.21
CA VAL A 298 22.71 -5.88 -1.41
C VAL A 298 22.56 -4.58 -2.19
N LYS A 299 21.76 -4.61 -3.26
CA LYS A 299 21.35 -3.40 -3.97
C LYS A 299 20.02 -2.88 -3.40
N GLY A 300 20.02 -1.69 -2.80
CA GLY A 300 18.83 -0.97 -2.32
C GLY A 300 18.44 0.21 -3.21
N MET A 301 17.23 0.73 -3.03
CA MET A 301 16.66 1.87 -3.75
C MET A 301 16.55 3.08 -2.83
N GLU A 302 17.02 4.24 -3.23
CA GLU A 302 17.08 5.45 -2.36
C GLU A 302 15.82 6.32 -2.46
N MET A 303 14.78 5.84 -3.14
CA MET A 303 13.59 6.64 -3.43
C MET A 303 12.31 5.80 -3.48
N SER A 304 11.18 6.50 -3.63
CA SER A 304 9.89 5.87 -3.87
C SER A 304 9.88 5.17 -5.23
N LEU A 305 9.32 3.97 -5.27
CA LEU A 305 9.07 3.22 -6.48
C LEU A 305 7.59 3.37 -6.84
N VAL A 306 7.29 3.70 -8.08
CA VAL A 306 5.91 3.63 -8.58
C VAL A 306 5.65 2.16 -8.95
N SER A 307 4.75 1.50 -8.21
CA SER A 307 4.54 0.04 -8.23
C SER A 307 3.92 -0.53 -9.51
N LYS A 308 3.93 0.21 -10.64
CA LYS A 308 3.28 -0.21 -11.88
C LYS A 308 3.95 -1.42 -12.56
N PHE A 309 5.13 -1.84 -12.11
CA PHE A 309 5.95 -2.85 -12.78
C PHE A 309 6.80 -3.62 -11.75
N GLY A 310 6.59 -4.93 -11.57
CA GLY A 310 7.38 -5.75 -10.63
C GLY A 310 6.91 -7.20 -10.43
N LEU A 311 7.52 -7.94 -9.50
CA LEU A 311 7.20 -9.36 -9.25
C LEU A 311 5.73 -9.58 -8.88
N ARG A 312 5.13 -8.62 -8.16
CA ARG A 312 3.70 -8.62 -7.83
C ARG A 312 2.84 -8.66 -9.10
N GLN A 313 3.06 -7.73 -10.03
CA GLN A 313 2.31 -7.66 -11.29
C GLN A 313 2.49 -8.92 -12.14
N ILE A 314 3.71 -9.49 -12.17
CA ILE A 314 3.97 -10.75 -12.87
C ILE A 314 3.09 -11.85 -12.27
N MET A 315 3.11 -12.01 -10.93
CA MET A 315 2.30 -13.03 -10.25
C MET A 315 0.81 -12.80 -10.44
N GLU A 316 0.32 -11.57 -10.34
CA GLU A 316 -1.08 -11.22 -10.59
C GLU A 316 -1.51 -11.57 -12.01
N THR A 317 -0.66 -11.30 -13.01
CA THR A 317 -0.93 -11.61 -14.43
C THR A 317 -0.91 -13.12 -14.71
N LEU A 318 -0.04 -13.88 -14.05
CA LEU A 318 -0.01 -15.33 -14.17
C LEU A 318 -1.26 -15.95 -13.54
N ASN A 319 -1.59 -15.50 -12.33
CA ASN A 319 -2.77 -15.97 -11.60
C ASN A 319 -4.08 -15.65 -12.35
N SER A 320 -4.21 -14.45 -12.94
CA SER A 320 -5.41 -14.08 -13.71
C SER A 320 -5.58 -14.91 -14.98
N LYS A 321 -4.54 -15.63 -15.40
CA LYS A 321 -4.54 -16.54 -16.55
C LYS A 321 -4.49 -18.02 -16.14
N GLU A 322 -4.61 -18.31 -14.84
CA GLU A 322 -4.50 -19.65 -14.26
C GLU A 322 -3.18 -20.36 -14.61
N ILE A 323 -2.11 -19.60 -14.85
CA ILE A 323 -0.78 -20.13 -15.17
C ILE A 323 -0.04 -20.44 -13.88
N ILE A 324 0.21 -21.73 -13.64
CA ILE A 324 1.01 -22.20 -12.51
C ILE A 324 2.44 -22.47 -13.01
N LEU A 325 3.42 -21.79 -12.42
CA LEU A 325 4.84 -22.02 -12.72
C LEU A 325 5.38 -23.19 -11.88
N ASP A 326 6.00 -24.16 -12.53
CA ASP A 326 6.89 -25.14 -11.88
C ASP A 326 8.26 -24.50 -11.56
N ILE A 327 9.05 -25.17 -10.72
CA ILE A 327 10.44 -24.82 -10.42
C ILE A 327 11.36 -24.76 -11.65
N ARG A 328 10.92 -25.30 -12.79
CA ARG A 328 11.65 -25.26 -14.07
C ARG A 328 11.27 -24.07 -14.94
N ASP A 329 10.17 -23.39 -14.63
CA ASP A 329 9.65 -22.31 -15.43
C ASP A 329 10.31 -20.97 -15.09
N SER A 330 10.40 -20.13 -16.11
CA SER A 330 10.96 -18.79 -15.99
C SER A 330 10.13 -17.79 -16.77
N VAL A 331 10.05 -16.56 -16.28
CA VAL A 331 9.34 -15.45 -16.91
C VAL A 331 10.35 -14.43 -17.40
N ARG A 332 10.33 -14.15 -18.70
CA ARG A 332 11.12 -13.05 -19.28
C ARG A 332 10.27 -11.80 -19.38
N VAL A 333 10.81 -10.69 -18.91
CA VAL A 333 10.15 -9.39 -18.94
C VAL A 333 11.13 -8.35 -19.47
N GLY A 334 10.65 -7.42 -20.30
CA GLY A 334 11.46 -6.31 -20.78
C GLY A 334 12.01 -5.46 -19.61
N LYS A 335 13.24 -5.00 -19.69
CA LYS A 335 13.88 -4.12 -18.69
C LYS A 335 13.08 -2.85 -18.47
N LYS A 336 12.49 -2.29 -19.53
CA LYS A 336 11.54 -1.16 -19.47
C LYS A 336 10.31 -1.43 -18.61
N HIS A 337 9.94 -2.70 -18.42
CA HIS A 337 8.80 -3.17 -17.63
C HIS A 337 9.21 -3.84 -16.31
N THR A 338 10.51 -3.83 -15.96
CA THR A 338 11.02 -4.37 -14.68
C THR A 338 11.82 -3.35 -13.89
N VAL A 339 12.16 -2.20 -14.47
CA VAL A 339 12.73 -1.04 -13.80
C VAL A 339 12.46 0.16 -14.71
N MET A 340 11.81 1.22 -14.22
CA MET A 340 11.82 2.50 -14.93
C MET A 340 13.27 3.00 -14.96
N LYS A 341 14.00 2.67 -16.02
CA LYS A 341 15.44 2.93 -16.12
C LYS A 341 15.79 4.34 -16.56
N ASN A 342 14.80 5.18 -16.79
CA ASN A 342 14.99 6.49 -17.39
C ASN A 342 14.88 7.60 -16.35
N ALA A 343 15.87 8.49 -16.34
CA ALA A 343 15.82 9.77 -15.66
C ALA A 343 14.80 10.73 -16.31
N GLU A 344 14.43 10.45 -17.56
CA GLU A 344 13.48 11.20 -18.37
C GLU A 344 12.40 10.22 -18.86
N LEU A 345 11.19 10.26 -18.29
CA LEU A 345 9.92 9.84 -18.92
C LEU A 345 8.91 9.37 -17.86
N PHE A 346 8.13 10.30 -17.35
CA PHE A 346 6.68 10.17 -17.34
C PHE A 346 6.06 11.58 -17.31
N GLU A 347 5.89 12.19 -18.48
CA GLU A 347 4.89 13.25 -18.64
C GLU A 347 3.52 12.57 -18.71
N SER A 348 2.88 12.42 -17.57
CA SER A 348 1.42 12.41 -17.53
C SER A 348 1.01 13.44 -16.49
N ASN A 349 0.57 14.60 -16.97
CA ASN A 349 0.05 15.73 -16.19
C ASN A 349 1.05 16.34 -15.19
N GLU A 350 2.04 17.06 -15.72
CA GLU A 350 2.86 18.06 -15.01
C GLU A 350 3.73 17.59 -13.82
N ARG A 351 3.88 16.28 -13.58
CA ARG A 351 4.77 15.76 -12.51
C ARG A 351 5.95 14.98 -13.08
N VAL A 352 7.13 15.59 -12.99
CA VAL A 352 8.42 14.92 -13.24
C VAL A 352 8.73 13.99 -12.07
N PHE A 353 8.73 12.68 -12.30
CA PHE A 353 9.25 11.71 -11.35
C PHE A 353 10.77 11.58 -11.56
N PRO A 354 11.63 11.86 -10.56
CA PRO A 354 13.06 11.64 -10.71
C PRO A 354 13.32 10.16 -11.00
N GLY A 355 14.23 9.86 -11.94
CA GLY A 355 14.63 8.48 -12.23
C GLY A 355 15.13 7.72 -10.99
N TYR A 356 15.09 6.39 -11.04
CA TYR A 356 15.47 5.54 -9.91
C TYR A 356 16.93 5.75 -9.46
N ARG A 357 17.14 6.19 -8.21
CA ARG A 357 18.45 6.13 -7.54
C ARG A 357 18.58 4.84 -6.75
N SER A 358 19.74 4.21 -6.85
CA SER A 358 20.02 2.92 -6.20
C SER A 358 21.46 2.86 -5.74
N ARG A 359 21.70 2.17 -4.64
CA ARG A 359 23.02 2.01 -4.04
C ARG A 359 23.30 0.55 -3.73
N VAL A 360 24.57 0.17 -3.81
CA VAL A 360 25.04 -1.14 -3.38
C VAL A 360 25.66 -1.01 -2.00
N PHE A 361 25.25 -1.90 -1.10
CA PHE A 361 25.70 -2.01 0.27
C PHE A 361 26.47 -3.31 0.40
N THR A 362 27.68 -3.23 0.95
CA THR A 362 28.51 -4.39 1.30
C THR A 362 28.40 -4.61 2.80
N PRO A 363 28.57 -5.85 3.29
CA PRO A 363 28.60 -6.11 4.72
C PRO A 363 29.64 -5.23 5.41
N SER A 364 29.26 -4.65 6.54
CA SER A 364 30.18 -3.89 7.38
C SER A 364 31.23 -4.84 7.95
N VAL A 365 32.51 -4.46 7.85
CA VAL A 365 33.60 -5.20 8.52
C VAL A 365 33.39 -5.04 10.02
N ARG A 366 33.19 -6.15 10.73
CA ARG A 366 33.07 -6.14 12.20
C ARG A 366 34.43 -6.02 12.86
#